data_AF-A0A971K7C5-F1
#
_entry.id   AF-A0A971K7C5-F1
#
_cell.length_a   1.000
_cell.length_b   1.000
_cell.length_c   1.000
_cell.angle_alpha   90.00
_cell.angle_beta   90.00
_cell.angle_gamma   90.00
#
_symmetry.space_group_name_H-M   'P 1'
#
loop_
_entity.id
_entity.type
_entity.pdbx_description
1 polymer ?
#
loop_
_entity_poly.entity_id
_entity_poly.type
_entity_poly.pdbx_seq_one_letter_code
_entity_poly.pdbx_strand_id
1 'polypeptide(L)'
;MKYIIDCPSCGRKIRFPLDRGRIKVSCRCGYTTLIDPDDTALYKSGEFDLKTQNQDPGRSSGFFDSLNSLLDKFTWHSFINELLEIKYKLQNIKHLPDRERNKIVVFMLALIIIIAAVIYIL
;
A
#
# COMPACT_ATOMS: atom_id res chain seq x y z
N MET A 1 -10.53 1.58 -10.83
CA MET A 1 -9.19 1.39 -11.44
C MET A 1 -9.39 1.09 -12.92
N LYS A 2 -8.51 1.57 -13.81
CA LYS A 2 -8.61 1.29 -15.25
C LYS A 2 -7.45 0.41 -15.68
N TYR A 3 -7.70 -0.51 -16.59
CA TYR A 3 -6.66 -1.33 -17.20
C TYR A 3 -6.36 -0.84 -18.61
N ILE A 4 -5.10 -0.95 -18.99
CA ILE A 4 -4.57 -0.48 -20.26
C ILE A 4 -4.01 -1.68 -21.02
N ILE A 5 -4.49 -1.88 -22.24
CA ILE A 5 -3.90 -2.84 -23.18
C ILE A 5 -3.49 -2.12 -24.46
N ASP A 6 -2.49 -2.66 -25.14
CA ASP A 6 -2.15 -2.22 -26.49
C ASP A 6 -3.02 -2.93 -27.52
N CYS A 7 -3.55 -2.17 -28.48
CA CYS A 7 -4.32 -2.75 -29.58
C CYS A 7 -3.39 -3.56 -30.50
N PRO A 8 -3.64 -4.86 -30.75
CA PRO A 8 -2.79 -5.66 -31.65
C PRO A 8 -2.80 -5.17 -33.09
N SER A 9 -3.87 -4.48 -33.52
CA SER A 9 -4.00 -3.99 -34.89
C SER A 9 -3.34 -2.62 -35.14
N CYS A 10 -3.26 -1.74 -34.13
CA CYS A 10 -2.76 -0.36 -34.35
C CYS A 10 -1.83 0.17 -33.26
N GLY A 11 -1.49 -0.64 -32.24
CA GLY A 11 -0.58 -0.28 -31.16
C GLY A 11 -1.08 0.82 -30.21
N ARG A 12 -2.34 1.27 -30.35
CA ARG A 12 -2.90 2.30 -29.47
C ARG A 12 -3.28 1.71 -28.11
N LYS A 13 -2.97 2.45 -27.05
CA LYS A 13 -3.39 2.15 -25.68
C LYS A 13 -4.90 2.32 -25.51
N ILE A 14 -5.59 1.23 -25.18
CA ILE A 14 -7.03 1.21 -24.90
C ILE A 14 -7.22 1.10 -23.39
N ARG A 15 -8.01 2.01 -22.80
CA ARG A 15 -8.31 2.02 -21.38
C ARG A 15 -9.73 1.58 -21.11
N PHE A 16 -9.92 0.67 -20.18
CA PHE A 16 -11.25 0.18 -19.81
C PHE A 16 -11.37 -0.13 -18.31
N PRO A 17 -12.60 -0.07 -17.76
CA PRO A 17 -12.88 -0.47 -16.38
C PRO A 17 -12.85 -2.00 -16.23
N LEU A 18 -12.05 -2.55 -15.30
CA LEU A 18 -12.03 -3.99 -14.98
C LEU A 18 -13.18 -4.42 -14.05
N ASP A 19 -13.86 -3.47 -13.42
CA ASP A 19 -14.90 -3.68 -12.40
C ASP A 19 -16.26 -4.11 -12.97
N ARG A 20 -16.39 -4.26 -14.29
CA ARG A 20 -17.68 -4.49 -14.97
C ARG A 20 -17.88 -5.92 -15.48
N GLY A 21 -17.06 -6.87 -15.06
CA GLY A 21 -17.10 -8.24 -15.56
C GLY A 21 -16.68 -8.34 -17.02
N ARG A 22 -17.30 -9.24 -17.79
CA ARG A 22 -17.01 -9.39 -19.23
C ARG A 22 -17.42 -8.16 -20.01
N ILE A 23 -16.44 -7.47 -20.58
CA ILE A 23 -16.67 -6.24 -21.34
C ILE A 23 -16.20 -6.39 -22.78
N LYS A 24 -16.96 -5.81 -23.71
CA LYS A 24 -16.54 -5.68 -25.11
C LYS A 24 -15.78 -4.37 -25.27
N VAL A 25 -14.49 -4.47 -25.59
CA VAL A 25 -13.61 -3.31 -25.75
C VAL A 25 -13.35 -3.08 -27.23
N SER A 26 -13.68 -1.89 -27.70
CA SER A 26 -13.47 -1.46 -29.08
C SER A 26 -12.33 -0.44 -29.17
N CYS A 27 -11.44 -0.66 -30.14
CA CYS A 27 -10.43 0.28 -30.54
C CYS A 27 -10.96 1.19 -31.65
N ARG A 28 -10.45 2.42 -31.74
CA ARG A 28 -10.77 3.36 -32.83
C ARG A 28 -10.36 2.87 -34.22
N CYS A 29 -9.49 1.87 -34.32
CA CYS A 29 -9.14 1.24 -35.60
C CYS A 29 -10.18 0.20 -36.08
N GLY A 30 -11.25 -0.03 -35.31
CA GLY A 30 -12.28 -1.05 -35.61
C GLY A 30 -12.02 -2.41 -34.97
N TYR A 31 -10.82 -2.66 -34.43
CA TYR A 31 -10.54 -3.88 -33.67
C TYR A 31 -11.42 -3.94 -32.42
N THR A 32 -12.07 -5.08 -32.21
CA THR A 32 -12.93 -5.29 -31.05
C THR A 32 -12.59 -6.62 -30.41
N THR A 33 -12.45 -6.63 -29.09
CA THR A 33 -12.17 -7.84 -28.31
C THR A 33 -13.12 -7.94 -27.12
N LEU A 34 -13.38 -9.17 -26.68
CA LEU A 34 -14.10 -9.43 -25.44
C LEU A 34 -13.07 -9.69 -24.37
N ILE A 35 -13.14 -8.93 -23.28
CA ILE A 35 -12.23 -9.02 -22.16
C ILE A 35 -12.96 -9.65 -21.00
N ASP A 36 -12.42 -10.77 -20.53
CA ASP A 36 -12.86 -11.45 -19.32
C ASP A 36 -11.84 -11.14 -18.20
N PRO A 37 -12.23 -10.44 -17.11
CA PRO A 37 -11.33 -10.18 -16.00
C PRO A 37 -10.90 -11.47 -15.25
N ASP A 38 -11.62 -12.58 -15.42
CA ASP A 38 -11.26 -13.88 -14.84
C ASP A 38 -10.15 -14.59 -15.63
N ASP A 39 -9.86 -14.14 -16.86
CA ASP A 39 -8.78 -14.71 -17.67
C ASP A 39 -7.41 -14.13 -17.28
N THR A 40 -6.60 -14.97 -16.63
CA THR A 40 -5.24 -14.60 -16.21
C THR A 40 -4.30 -14.24 -17.37
N ALA A 41 -4.59 -14.68 -18.60
CA ALA A 41 -3.78 -14.35 -19.77
C ALA A 41 -3.80 -12.84 -20.09
N LEU A 42 -4.91 -12.15 -19.77
CA LEU A 42 -5.08 -10.71 -19.98
C LEU A 42 -4.04 -9.88 -19.20
N TYR A 43 -3.64 -10.35 -18.02
CA TYR A 43 -2.72 -9.65 -17.12
C TYR A 43 -1.26 -9.76 -17.53
N LYS A 44 -0.93 -10.58 -18.54
CA LYS A 44 0.44 -10.76 -19.01
C LYS A 44 0.92 -9.63 -19.92
N SER A 45 0.00 -8.92 -20.58
CA SER A 45 0.32 -7.98 -21.66
C SER A 45 -0.19 -6.56 -21.44
N GLY A 46 -0.74 -6.23 -20.27
CA GLY A 46 -1.31 -4.91 -20.01
C GLY A 46 -0.83 -4.32 -18.69
N GLU A 47 -1.20 -3.06 -18.48
CA GLU A 47 -0.75 -2.23 -17.37
C GLU A 47 -1.96 -1.65 -16.62
N PHE A 48 -1.86 -1.50 -15.29
CA PHE A 48 -2.88 -0.83 -14.50
C PHE A 48 -2.63 0.68 -14.45
N ASP A 49 -3.68 1.48 -14.72
CA ASP A 49 -3.64 2.94 -14.59
C ASP A 49 -3.76 3.32 -13.09
N LEU A 50 -2.62 3.39 -12.41
CA LEU A 50 -2.52 3.68 -10.97
C LEU A 50 -2.50 5.18 -10.64
N LYS A 51 -3.11 6.05 -11.46
CA LYS A 51 -3.20 7.48 -11.11
C LYS A 51 -4.07 7.67 -9.86
N THR A 52 -3.42 7.90 -8.72
CA THR A 52 -4.05 8.28 -7.45
C THR A 52 -4.79 9.60 -7.65
N GLN A 53 -6.12 9.54 -7.59
CA GLN A 53 -6.95 10.73 -7.51
C GLN A 53 -6.79 11.27 -6.09
N ASN A 54 -5.92 12.28 -5.90
CA ASN A 54 -5.77 12.96 -4.62
C ASN A 54 -7.13 13.51 -4.19
N GLN A 55 -7.72 12.92 -3.15
CA GLN A 55 -8.87 13.47 -2.46
C GLN A 55 -8.34 14.44 -1.41
N ASP A 56 -8.50 15.74 -1.64
CA ASP A 56 -8.25 16.76 -0.62
C ASP A 56 -9.32 16.66 0.49
N PRO A 57 -8.95 16.38 1.75
CA PRO A 57 -9.91 16.45 2.85
C PRO A 57 -10.03 17.89 3.34
N GLY A 58 -11.29 18.34 3.43
CA GLY A 58 -11.69 19.69 3.75
C GLY A 58 -11.34 20.17 5.17
N ARG A 59 -10.82 21.39 5.18
CA ARG A 59 -10.89 22.48 6.17
C ARG A 59 -11.93 22.34 7.31
N SER A 60 -11.49 22.30 8.57
CA SER A 60 -12.24 22.83 9.74
C SER A 60 -11.33 23.20 10.92
N SER A 61 -11.35 24.50 11.28
CA SER A 61 -11.02 25.15 12.58
C SER A 61 -9.84 24.59 13.40
N GLY A 62 -8.71 25.29 13.46
CA GLY A 62 -8.58 26.58 14.16
C GLY A 62 -8.49 26.43 15.68
N PHE A 63 -7.44 25.77 16.18
CA PHE A 63 -6.72 25.95 17.47
C PHE A 63 -5.83 24.73 17.76
N PHE A 64 -6.21 23.53 17.30
CA PHE A 64 -5.40 22.30 17.38
C PHE A 64 -4.32 22.16 16.28
N ASP A 65 -4.40 22.96 15.22
CA ASP A 65 -3.47 22.91 14.06
C ASP A 65 -2.03 23.28 14.41
N SER A 66 -1.81 24.14 15.42
CA SER A 66 -0.46 24.57 15.79
C SER A 66 0.33 23.47 16.51
N LEU A 67 -0.34 22.68 17.36
CA LEU A 67 0.28 21.52 18.03
C LEU A 67 0.48 20.33 17.09
N ASN A 68 -0.48 20.09 16.18
CA ASN A 68 -0.34 19.05 15.17
C ASN A 68 0.74 19.38 14.14
N SER A 69 0.99 20.64 13.78
CA SER A 69 2.01 20.97 12.77
C SER A 69 3.47 20.62 13.17
N LEU A 70 3.76 20.61 14.47
CA LEU A 70 5.07 20.20 15.01
C LEU A 70 5.21 18.67 15.10
N LEU A 71 4.11 17.98 15.38
CA LEU A 71 4.04 16.52 15.40
C LEU A 71 3.95 15.93 13.99
N ASP A 72 3.19 16.51 13.07
CA ASP A 72 3.02 16.04 11.68
C ASP A 72 4.30 16.10 10.85
N LYS A 73 5.21 17.03 11.18
CA LYS A 73 6.55 17.05 10.57
C LYS A 73 7.43 15.92 11.08
N PHE A 74 7.07 15.32 12.21
CA PHE A 74 7.72 14.15 12.80
C PHE A 74 7.06 12.87 12.27
N THR A 75 7.13 12.66 10.95
CA THR A 75 7.00 11.36 10.28
C THR A 75 5.98 10.36 10.87
N TRP A 76 4.78 10.80 11.25
CA TRP A 76 3.75 9.91 11.82
C TRP A 76 3.35 8.82 10.83
N HIS A 77 3.33 9.14 9.53
CA HIS A 77 3.10 8.13 8.48
C HIS A 77 4.18 7.05 8.45
N SER A 78 5.46 7.40 8.62
CA SER A 78 6.54 6.41 8.66
C SER A 78 6.47 5.60 9.95
N PHE A 79 6.19 6.25 11.09
CA PHE A 79 6.08 5.58 12.38
C PHE A 79 4.88 4.62 12.46
N ILE A 80 3.72 5.01 11.92
CA ILE A 80 2.53 4.15 11.86
C ILE A 80 2.79 2.95 10.94
N ASN A 81 3.40 3.17 9.77
CA ASN A 81 3.75 2.07 8.87
C ASN A 81 4.77 1.13 9.52
N GLU A 82 5.77 1.67 10.21
CA GLU A 82 6.79 0.89 10.91
C GLU A 82 6.18 0.11 12.09
N LEU A 83 5.28 0.70 12.87
CA LEU A 83 4.52 0.02 13.91
C LEU A 83 3.59 -1.08 13.36
N LEU A 84 2.92 -0.82 12.24
CA LEU A 84 2.07 -1.82 11.59
C LEU A 84 2.92 -2.98 11.06
N GLU A 85 4.05 -2.70 10.41
CA GLU A 85 5.00 -3.72 9.96
C GLU A 85 5.56 -4.53 11.14
N ILE A 86 5.91 -3.88 12.25
CA ILE A 86 6.34 -4.53 13.48
C ILE A 86 5.22 -5.44 14.02
N LYS A 87 3.98 -4.96 14.07
CA LYS A 87 2.81 -5.75 14.49
C LYS A 87 2.61 -6.99 13.60
N TYR A 88 2.70 -6.82 12.28
CA TYR A 88 2.58 -7.93 11.32
C TYR A 88 3.75 -8.92 11.47
N LYS A 89 4.98 -8.43 11.62
CA LYS A 89 6.15 -9.28 11.90
C LYS A 89 5.98 -10.04 13.22
N LEU A 90 5.48 -9.40 14.27
CA LEU A 90 5.19 -10.01 15.57
C LEU A 90 4.11 -11.08 15.48
N GLN A 91 3.01 -10.83 14.77
CA GLN A 91 1.97 -11.82 14.56
C GLN A 91 2.46 -13.00 13.72
N ASN A 92 3.41 -12.77 12.81
CA ASN A 92 3.99 -13.82 11.96
C ASN A 92 5.32 -14.39 12.47
N ILE A 93 5.73 -14.10 13.73
CA ILE A 93 7.00 -14.54 14.33
C ILE A 93 7.23 -16.05 14.21
N LYS A 94 6.16 -16.84 14.20
CA LYS A 94 6.24 -18.30 14.07
C LYS A 94 6.86 -18.76 12.73
N HIS A 95 6.81 -17.91 11.69
CA HIS A 95 7.34 -18.20 10.36
C HIS A 95 8.66 -17.48 10.05
N LEU A 96 9.23 -16.71 10.97
CA LEU A 96 10.52 -16.04 10.74
C LEU A 96 11.71 -16.99 11.01
N PRO A 97 12.79 -16.89 10.21
CA PRO A 97 14.02 -17.65 10.44
C PRO A 97 14.63 -17.32 11.82
N ASP A 98 15.10 -18.34 12.53
CA ASP A 98 15.47 -18.27 13.96
C ASP A 98 16.50 -17.17 14.31
N ARG A 99 17.37 -16.81 13.36
CA ARG A 99 18.39 -15.77 13.54
C ARG A 99 17.80 -14.37 13.68
N GLU A 100 16.71 -14.06 12.98
CA GLU A 100 16.02 -12.76 13.08
C GLU A 100 15.10 -12.72 14.29
N ARG A 101 14.44 -13.84 14.58
CA ARG A 101 13.62 -14.01 15.79
C ARG A 101 14.42 -13.76 17.07
N ASN A 102 15.62 -14.34 17.18
CA ASN A 102 16.48 -14.14 18.35
C ASN A 102 16.95 -12.70 18.51
N LYS A 103 17.25 -11.98 17.41
CA LYS A 103 17.60 -10.55 17.48
C LYS A 103 16.45 -9.71 18.03
N ILE A 104 15.22 -9.95 17.55
CA ILE A 104 14.03 -9.22 18.01
C ILE A 104 13.75 -9.51 19.49
N VAL A 105 13.85 -10.78 19.91
CA VAL A 105 13.62 -11.17 21.32
C VAL A 105 14.64 -10.52 22.26
N VAL A 106 15.93 -10.54 21.89
CA VAL A 106 16.99 -9.90 22.69
C VAL A 106 16.78 -8.39 22.78
N PHE A 107 16.40 -7.75 21.67
CA PHE A 107 16.11 -6.32 21.65
C PHE A 107 14.95 -5.94 22.57
N MET A 108 13.85 -6.70 22.54
CA MET A 108 12.70 -6.50 23.43
C MET A 108 13.08 -6.70 24.90
N LEU A 109 13.87 -7.73 25.22
CA LEU A 109 14.37 -7.96 26.58
C LEU A 109 15.25 -6.80 27.08
N ALA A 110 16.15 -6.29 26.23
CA ALA A 110 16.99 -5.16 26.57
C ALA A 110 16.17 -3.90 26.86
N LEU A 111 15.13 -3.63 26.07
CA LEU A 111 14.20 -2.52 26.29
C LEU A 111 13.50 -2.62 27.65
N ILE A 112 13.01 -3.81 28.01
CA ILE A 112 12.36 -4.05 29.31
C ILE A 112 13.32 -3.79 30.47
N ILE A 113 14.57 -4.27 30.37
CA ILE A 113 15.59 -4.05 31.40
C ILE A 113 15.90 -2.56 31.56
N ILE A 114 16.03 -1.83 30.44
CA ILE A 114 16.27 -0.38 30.46
C ILE A 114 15.11 0.35 31.15
N ILE A 115 13.86 0.03 30.81
CA ILE A 115 12.68 0.64 31.42
C ILE A 115 12.65 0.34 32.93
N ALA A 116 12.93 -0.91 33.33
CA ALA A 116 12.98 -1.28 34.75
C ALA A 116 14.10 -0.55 35.50
N ALA A 117 15.27 -0.37 34.90
CA ALA A 117 16.37 0.38 35.48
C ALA A 117 16.04 1.86 35.64
N VAL A 118 15.37 2.47 34.66
CA VAL A 118 14.90 3.86 34.74
C VAL A 118 13.89 4.01 35.87
N ILE A 119 12.90 3.11 35.98
CA ILE A 119 11.92 3.13 37.08
C ILE A 119 12.59 2.93 38.44
N TYR A 120 13.63 2.10 38.52
CA TYR A 120 14.35 1.87 39.77
C TYR A 120 15.18 3.08 40.21
N ILE A 121 15.71 3.85 39.26
CA ILE A 121 16.53 5.05 39.52
C ILE A 121 15.66 6.27 39.84
N LEU A 122 14.43 6.33 39.31
CA LEU A 122 13.48 7.43 39.48
C LEU A 122 12.69 7.30 40.79
#